data_AF-A0A3P6SB13-F1
#
_entry.id   AF-A0A3P6SB13-F1
#
_cell.length_a   1.000
_cell.length_b   1.000
_cell.length_c   1.000
_cell.angle_alpha   90.00
_cell.angle_beta   90.00
_cell.angle_gamma   90.00
#
_symmetry.space_group_name_H-M   'P 1'
#
loop_
_entity.id
_entity.type
_entity.pdbx_description
1 polymer ?
#
loop_
_entity_poly.entity_id
_entity_poly.type
_entity_poly.pdbx_seq_one_letter_code
_entity_poly.pdbx_strand_id
1 'polypeptide(L)'
;MTEFVLKCDTELQYAKWMAACRLASRGKSMADSSYPQEVESIKNLLHMQSTTNGRNENTTTRRAAPVKLPNDFNVDEYVSQRYVRKARSKQAVSVFILLRYLFIPDRYIIQLQQRVADAHANVRQLTSTEAKLQYIRAWQALPEHGMHYFIVRFRNGRKADLIGKLP
;
A
#
# COMPACT_ATOMS: atom_id res chain seq x y z
N MET A 1 -18.52 -18.08 29.52
CA MET A 1 -17.11 -18.23 29.11
C MET A 1 -16.50 -16.83 29.21
N THR A 2 -15.57 -16.63 30.13
CA THR A 2 -14.94 -15.33 30.40
C THR A 2 -13.65 -15.21 29.61
N GLU A 3 -13.52 -14.16 28.80
CA GLU A 3 -12.30 -13.88 28.03
C GLU A 3 -11.35 -13.03 28.87
N PHE A 4 -10.07 -13.41 28.88
CA PHE A 4 -9.00 -12.67 29.54
C PHE A 4 -7.85 -12.46 28.57
N VAL A 5 -7.38 -11.21 28.45
CA VAL A 5 -6.21 -10.85 27.65
C VAL A 5 -5.07 -10.49 28.60
N LEU A 6 -4.03 -11.31 28.59
CA LEU A 6 -2.83 -11.13 29.42
C LEU A 6 -1.75 -10.44 28.59
N LYS A 7 -1.21 -9.33 29.10
CA LYS A 7 -0.02 -8.67 28.54
C LYS A 7 1.18 -8.96 29.44
N CYS A 8 2.28 -9.39 28.83
CA CYS A 8 3.55 -9.60 29.51
C CYS A 8 4.54 -8.53 29.07
N ASP A 9 5.47 -8.16 29.96
CA ASP A 9 6.45 -7.09 29.69
C ASP A 9 7.75 -7.64 29.09
N THR A 10 8.13 -8.86 29.45
CA THR A 10 9.35 -9.51 28.96
C THR A 10 9.05 -10.78 28.18
N GLU A 11 9.89 -11.10 27.19
CA GLU A 11 9.80 -12.36 26.43
C GLU A 11 9.87 -13.60 27.34
N LEU A 12 10.70 -13.52 28.39
CA LEU A 12 10.82 -14.57 29.40
C LEU A 12 9.51 -14.78 30.17
N GLN A 13 8.87 -13.69 30.61
CA GLN A 13 7.60 -13.74 31.31
C GLN A 13 6.50 -14.30 30.40
N TYR A 14 6.45 -13.84 29.14
CA TYR A 14 5.51 -14.38 28.15
C TYR A 14 5.71 -15.88 27.94
N ALA A 15 6.95 -16.35 27.76
CA ALA A 15 7.24 -17.76 27.57
C ALA A 15 6.79 -18.61 28.76
N LYS A 16 7.01 -18.14 30.00
CA LYS A 16 6.53 -18.80 31.22
C LYS A 16 5.01 -18.88 31.29
N TRP A 17 4.31 -17.74 31.11
CA TRP A 17 2.85 -17.70 31.17
C TRP A 17 2.19 -18.50 30.04
N MET A 18 2.74 -18.42 28.82
CA MET A 18 2.23 -19.18 27.69
C MET A 18 2.41 -20.69 27.90
N ALA A 19 3.58 -21.13 28.36
CA ALA A 19 3.81 -22.54 28.70
C ALA A 19 2.87 -23.00 29.83
N ALA A 20 2.70 -22.19 30.88
CA ALA A 20 1.82 -22.51 32.00
C ALA A 20 0.35 -22.64 31.56
N CYS A 21 -0.19 -21.68 30.81
CA CYS A 21 -1.56 -21.73 30.29
C CYS A 21 -1.77 -22.89 29.30
N ARG A 22 -0.75 -23.21 28.48
CA ARG A 22 -0.77 -24.35 27.55
C ARG A 22 -0.76 -25.70 28.26
N LEU A 23 -0.05 -25.82 29.38
CA LEU A 23 -0.10 -27.03 30.21
C LEU A 23 -1.41 -27.13 30.98
N ALA A 24 -1.88 -26.03 31.56
CA ALA A 24 -3.13 -25.98 32.30
C ALA A 24 -4.33 -26.37 31.43
N SER A 25 -4.37 -25.96 30.17
CA SER A 25 -5.43 -26.36 29.22
C SER A 25 -5.41 -27.86 28.87
N ARG A 26 -4.27 -28.53 29.07
CA ARG A 26 -4.11 -29.99 28.95
C ARG A 26 -4.28 -30.72 30.29
N GLY A 27 -4.65 -30.01 31.36
CA GLY A 27 -4.79 -30.55 32.71
C GLY A 27 -3.48 -30.80 33.46
N LYS A 28 -2.35 -30.24 32.98
CA LYS A 28 -1.02 -30.38 33.59
C LYS A 28 -0.63 -29.11 34.35
N SER A 29 0.16 -29.27 35.41
CA SER A 29 0.64 -28.15 36.22
C SER A 29 2.07 -27.72 35.82
N MET A 30 2.52 -26.59 36.34
CA MET A 30 3.93 -26.13 36.19
C MET A 30 4.95 -27.05 36.88
N ALA A 31 4.50 -28.01 37.70
CA ALA A 31 5.36 -29.01 38.31
C ALA A 31 5.67 -30.20 37.36
N ASP A 32 5.04 -30.26 36.19
CA ASP A 32 5.34 -31.29 35.19
C ASP A 32 6.77 -31.10 34.65
N SER A 33 7.48 -32.21 34.43
CA SER A 33 8.87 -32.19 33.93
C SER A 33 9.00 -31.58 32.54
N SER A 34 7.90 -31.52 31.79
CA SER A 34 7.84 -30.89 30.45
C SER A 34 7.78 -29.36 30.49
N TYR A 35 7.44 -28.73 31.62
CA TYR A 35 7.33 -27.28 31.74
C TYR A 35 8.61 -26.51 31.34
N PRO A 36 9.81 -26.81 31.87
CA PRO A 36 11.03 -26.09 31.48
C PRO A 36 11.33 -26.23 29.98
N GLN A 37 11.07 -27.41 29.40
CA GLN A 37 11.30 -27.67 27.97
C GLN A 37 10.34 -26.87 27.08
N GLU A 38 9.06 -26.76 27.46
CA GLU A 38 8.09 -25.93 26.73
C GLU A 38 8.46 -24.44 26.80
N VAL A 39 8.93 -23.95 27.95
CA VAL A 39 9.41 -22.56 28.09
C VAL A 39 10.59 -22.28 27.15
N GLU A 40 11.56 -23.19 27.09
CA GLU A 40 12.72 -23.07 26.22
C GLU A 40 12.35 -23.15 24.73
N SER A 41 11.43 -24.05 24.37
CA SER A 41 10.88 -24.15 23.02
C SER A 41 10.24 -22.83 22.57
N ILE A 42 9.41 -22.21 23.42
CA ILE A 42 8.76 -20.92 23.12
C ILE A 42 9.81 -19.81 22.98
N LYS A 43 10.83 -19.76 23.85
CA LYS A 43 11.92 -18.79 23.71
C LYS A 43 12.67 -18.93 22.39
N ASN A 44 12.98 -20.16 21.99
CA ASN A 44 13.69 -20.42 20.74
C ASN A 44 12.86 -19.95 19.53
N LEU A 45 11.54 -20.15 19.57
CA LEU A 45 10.63 -19.61 18.54
C LEU A 45 10.63 -18.08 18.52
N LEU A 46 10.59 -17.41 19.68
CA LEU A 46 10.67 -15.95 19.76
C LEU A 46 12.00 -15.43 19.21
N HIS A 47 13.11 -16.10 19.53
CA HIS A 47 14.43 -15.73 19.04
C HIS A 47 14.58 -15.93 17.53
N MET A 48 14.01 -17.01 16.97
CA MET A 48 13.95 -17.20 15.52
C MET A 48 13.09 -16.14 14.84
N GLN A 49 11.97 -15.74 15.45
CA GLN A 49 11.12 -14.67 14.90
C GLN A 49 11.78 -13.30 14.95
N SER A 50 12.58 -12.99 15.97
CA SER A 50 13.29 -11.71 16.08
C SER A 50 14.45 -11.62 15.09
N THR A 51 15.15 -12.73 14.84
CA THR A 51 16.25 -12.80 13.86
C THR A 51 15.76 -12.83 12.41
N THR A 52 14.68 -13.57 12.09
CA THR A 52 14.08 -13.56 10.74
C THR A 52 13.46 -12.20 10.39
N ASN A 53 12.98 -11.45 11.39
CA ASN A 53 12.44 -10.10 11.20
C ASN A 53 13.48 -8.98 11.32
N GLY A 54 14.79 -9.28 11.38
CA GLY A 54 15.87 -8.30 11.26
C GLY A 54 15.56 -6.96 11.93
N ARG A 55 15.07 -7.03 13.17
CA ARG A 55 14.40 -5.94 13.87
C ARG A 55 15.47 -5.09 14.55
N ASN A 56 16.21 -4.33 13.75
CA ASN A 56 17.01 -3.23 14.28
C ASN A 56 16.05 -2.12 14.71
N GLU A 57 15.85 -1.96 16.02
CA GLU A 57 15.04 -0.89 16.63
C GLU A 57 15.54 0.54 16.33
N ASN A 58 16.65 0.70 15.59
CA ASN A 58 17.29 1.99 15.31
C ASN A 58 17.20 2.47 13.86
N THR A 59 16.25 1.99 13.04
CA THR A 59 16.00 2.61 11.73
C THR A 59 14.51 2.70 11.44
N THR A 60 13.99 3.92 11.54
CA THR A 60 12.61 4.37 11.27
C THR A 60 12.14 4.20 9.83
N THR A 61 12.79 3.35 9.02
CA THR A 61 12.42 3.18 7.60
C THR A 61 12.40 1.70 7.27
N ARG A 62 11.21 1.10 7.40
CA ARG A 62 10.91 -0.24 6.92
C ARG A 62 11.05 -0.26 5.40
N ARG A 63 12.22 -0.59 4.85
CA ARG A 63 12.32 -0.86 3.41
C ARG A 63 11.66 -2.21 3.15
N ALA A 64 10.45 -2.18 2.61
CA ALA A 64 9.75 -3.39 2.19
C ALA A 64 10.55 -4.09 1.09
N ALA A 65 10.41 -5.42 0.99
CA ALA A 65 10.94 -6.16 -0.15
C ALA A 65 10.43 -5.49 -1.44
N PRO A 66 11.30 -5.27 -2.45
CA PRO A 66 10.95 -4.49 -3.61
C PRO A 66 9.78 -5.15 -4.35
N VAL A 67 8.65 -4.45 -4.38
CA VAL A 67 7.45 -4.90 -5.11
C VAL A 67 7.80 -4.97 -6.58
N LYS A 68 7.41 -6.07 -7.24
CA LYS A 68 7.52 -6.23 -8.70
C LYS A 68 6.17 -5.91 -9.33
N LEU A 69 6.18 -5.29 -10.51
CA LEU A 69 4.95 -5.17 -11.29
C LEU A 69 4.49 -6.57 -11.73
N PRO A 70 3.18 -6.85 -11.77
CA PRO A 70 2.64 -8.05 -12.40
C PRO A 70 3.08 -8.18 -13.86
N ASN A 71 3.21 -9.40 -14.36
CA ASN A 71 3.59 -9.65 -15.76
C ASN A 71 2.55 -9.11 -16.74
N ASP A 72 1.26 -9.13 -16.36
CA ASP A 72 0.14 -8.64 -17.17
C ASP A 72 -0.21 -7.18 -16.83
N PHE A 73 0.80 -6.35 -16.54
CA PHE A 73 0.59 -4.97 -16.16
C PHE A 73 -0.07 -4.16 -17.30
N ASN A 74 -1.32 -3.77 -17.09
CA ASN A 74 -2.09 -2.92 -18.00
C ASN A 74 -2.24 -1.51 -17.43
N VAL A 75 -1.65 -0.52 -18.11
CA VAL A 75 -1.64 0.90 -17.68
C VAL A 75 -3.03 1.53 -17.73
N ASP A 76 -3.91 1.05 -18.59
CA ASP A 76 -5.23 1.65 -18.80
C ASP A 76 -6.12 1.57 -17.56
N GLU A 77 -5.83 0.64 -16.65
CA GLU A 77 -6.53 0.48 -15.37
C GLU A 77 -6.08 1.47 -14.29
N TYR A 78 -4.87 2.03 -14.43
CA TYR A 78 -4.24 2.89 -13.42
C TYR A 78 -4.28 4.38 -13.78
N VAL A 79 -4.79 4.73 -14.95
CA VAL A 79 -4.84 6.11 -15.45
C VAL A 79 -6.27 6.47 -15.85
N SER A 80 -6.68 7.72 -15.62
CA SER A 80 -8.02 8.16 -16.01
C SER A 80 -8.27 8.04 -17.52
N GLN A 81 -9.50 7.70 -17.89
CA GLN A 81 -9.91 7.48 -19.29
C GLN A 81 -9.56 8.63 -20.23
N ARG A 82 -9.48 9.87 -19.74
CA ARG A 82 -9.09 11.04 -20.54
C ARG A 82 -7.69 10.88 -21.14
N TYR A 83 -6.72 10.37 -20.38
CA TYR A 83 -5.35 10.17 -20.87
C TYR A 83 -5.26 8.94 -21.78
N VAL A 84 -6.00 7.87 -21.48
CA VAL A 84 -6.12 6.69 -22.35
C VAL A 84 -6.69 7.08 -23.72
N ARG A 85 -7.81 7.81 -23.73
CA ARG A 85 -8.42 8.34 -24.96
C ARG A 85 -7.49 9.28 -25.71
N LYS A 86 -6.70 10.11 -25.03
CA LYS A 86 -5.74 11.01 -25.68
C LYS A 86 -4.57 10.25 -26.32
N ALA A 87 -4.07 9.21 -25.67
CA ALA A 87 -3.02 8.35 -26.22
C ALA A 87 -3.52 7.62 -27.48
N ARG A 88 -4.76 7.09 -27.44
CA ARG A 88 -5.44 6.43 -28.57
C ARG A 88 -5.92 7.41 -29.65
N SER A 89 -6.25 8.65 -29.32
CA SER A 89 -6.69 9.66 -30.28
C SER A 89 -5.54 10.24 -31.09
N LYS A 90 -4.36 10.42 -30.49
CA LYS A 90 -3.13 10.71 -31.25
C LYS A 90 -2.77 9.57 -32.21
N GLN A 91 -3.09 8.33 -31.85
CA GLN A 91 -3.06 7.18 -32.76
C GLN A 91 -3.94 7.45 -33.99
N ALA A 92 -5.22 7.80 -33.78
CA ALA A 92 -6.21 8.03 -34.84
C ALA A 92 -5.91 9.23 -35.77
N VAL A 93 -5.37 10.34 -35.24
CA VAL A 93 -5.01 11.51 -36.07
C VAL A 93 -3.79 11.22 -36.95
N SER A 94 -2.88 10.35 -36.52
CA SER A 94 -1.77 9.88 -37.36
C SER A 94 -2.17 8.82 -38.40
N VAL A 95 -3.33 8.15 -38.25
CA VAL A 95 -3.85 7.21 -39.27
C VAL A 95 -4.19 7.92 -40.58
N PHE A 96 -4.65 9.18 -40.52
CA PHE A 96 -5.03 9.92 -41.74
C PHE A 96 -3.85 10.47 -42.55
N ILE A 97 -2.65 10.56 -41.97
CA ILE A 97 -1.46 11.12 -42.65
C ILE A 97 -0.51 10.02 -43.17
N LEU A 98 -0.64 8.76 -42.72
CA LEU A 98 0.34 7.69 -42.98
C LEU A 98 -0.26 6.42 -43.58
N LEU A 99 -0.98 6.54 -44.70
CA LEU A 99 -1.19 5.39 -45.59
C LEU A 99 0.10 4.97 -46.36
N ARG A 100 1.29 5.48 -45.99
CA ARG A 100 2.52 5.22 -46.77
C ARG A 100 3.73 4.66 -46.02
N TYR A 101 3.82 4.66 -44.69
CA TYR A 101 4.99 4.08 -44.01
C TYR A 101 4.65 3.39 -42.69
N LEU A 102 4.56 2.06 -42.78
CA LEU A 102 5.06 1.06 -41.82
C LEU A 102 5.04 1.42 -40.31
N PHE A 103 4.06 0.83 -39.60
CA PHE A 103 4.27 0.22 -38.28
C PHE A 103 4.62 1.16 -37.10
N ILE A 104 3.70 2.04 -36.71
CA ILE A 104 3.81 2.84 -35.45
C ILE A 104 2.48 2.90 -34.63
N PRO A 105 1.64 1.84 -34.53
CA PRO A 105 0.41 1.95 -33.74
C PRO A 105 0.65 1.97 -32.21
N ASP A 106 1.67 1.28 -31.68
CA ASP A 106 1.78 1.07 -30.23
C ASP A 106 2.67 2.07 -29.48
N ARG A 107 3.40 2.94 -30.18
CA ARG A 107 4.47 3.74 -29.54
C ARG A 107 4.00 4.67 -28.42
N TYR A 108 2.77 5.20 -28.46
CA TYR A 108 2.33 6.17 -27.44
C TYR A 108 1.76 5.51 -26.18
N ILE A 109 1.13 4.35 -26.30
CA ILE A 109 0.67 3.55 -25.14
C ILE A 109 1.88 2.88 -24.48
N ILE A 110 2.82 2.34 -25.28
CA ILE A 110 4.11 1.84 -24.79
C ILE A 110 4.87 2.94 -24.03
N GLN A 111 4.86 4.18 -24.54
CA GLN A 111 5.47 5.31 -23.82
C GLN A 111 4.81 5.59 -22.46
N LEU A 112 3.48 5.51 -22.36
CA LEU A 112 2.80 5.66 -21.06
C LEU A 112 3.16 4.52 -20.11
N GLN A 113 3.20 3.30 -20.60
CA GLN A 113 3.60 2.11 -19.83
C GLN A 113 5.02 2.22 -19.30
N GLN A 114 5.94 2.62 -20.16
CA GLN A 114 7.32 2.82 -19.79
C GLN A 114 7.47 3.92 -18.74
N ARG A 115 6.78 5.05 -18.90
CA ARG A 115 6.79 6.14 -17.90
C ARG A 115 6.26 5.70 -16.53
N VAL A 116 5.24 4.84 -16.50
CA VAL A 116 4.71 4.32 -15.23
C VAL A 116 5.66 3.29 -14.62
N ALA A 117 6.28 2.43 -15.44
CA ALA A 117 7.29 1.47 -14.97
C ALA A 117 8.53 2.19 -14.40
N ASP A 118 8.99 3.25 -15.05
CA ASP A 118 10.10 4.10 -14.57
C ASP A 118 9.73 4.80 -13.26
N ALA A 119 8.51 5.35 -13.16
CA ALA A 119 8.03 5.97 -11.93
C ALA A 119 7.89 4.95 -10.79
N HIS A 120 7.48 3.71 -11.09
CA HIS A 120 7.38 2.62 -10.11
C HIS A 120 8.74 2.28 -9.50
N ALA A 121 9.85 2.41 -10.25
CA ALA A 121 11.19 2.18 -9.72
C ALA A 121 11.52 3.05 -8.49
N ASN A 122 10.93 4.24 -8.39
CA ASN A 122 11.11 5.18 -7.27
C ASN A 122 10.31 4.81 -6.02
N VAL A 123 9.24 4.02 -6.15
CA VAL A 123 8.30 3.70 -5.07
C VAL A 123 8.28 2.22 -4.68
N ARG A 124 8.96 1.35 -5.43
CA ARG A 124 8.93 -0.12 -5.23
C ARG A 124 9.37 -0.62 -3.84
N GLN A 125 10.11 0.17 -3.08
CA GLN A 125 10.62 -0.20 -1.74
C GLN A 125 9.73 0.27 -0.59
N LEU A 126 8.64 0.99 -0.90
CA LEU A 126 7.72 1.49 0.11
C LEU A 126 6.83 0.36 0.62
N THR A 127 6.49 0.43 1.91
CA THR A 127 5.43 -0.41 2.47
C THR A 127 4.06 -0.02 1.93
N SER A 128 3.06 -0.91 2.04
CA SER A 128 1.68 -0.61 1.62
C SER A 128 1.13 0.66 2.26
N THR A 129 1.42 0.88 3.55
CA THR A 129 0.96 2.07 4.28
C THR A 129 1.68 3.34 3.79
N GLU A 130 2.99 3.29 3.61
CA GLU A 130 3.76 4.44 3.11
C GLU A 130 3.36 4.82 1.68
N ALA A 131 3.14 3.83 0.81
CA ALA A 131 2.67 4.07 -0.55
C ALA A 131 1.29 4.76 -0.58
N LYS A 132 0.35 4.31 0.27
CA LYS A 132 -0.97 4.96 0.44
C LYS A 132 -0.83 6.39 0.98
N LEU A 133 0.02 6.60 1.98
CA LEU A 133 0.26 7.94 2.54
C LEU A 133 0.89 8.87 1.50
N GLN A 134 1.86 8.39 0.72
CA GLN A 134 2.48 9.18 -0.35
C GLN A 134 1.47 9.52 -1.45
N TYR A 135 0.58 8.60 -1.80
CA TYR A 135 -0.51 8.86 -2.74
C TYR A 135 -1.44 9.97 -2.23
N ILE A 136 -1.84 9.91 -0.96
CA ILE A 136 -2.66 10.96 -0.34
C ILE A 136 -1.93 12.30 -0.35
N ARG A 137 -0.65 12.34 0.01
CA ARG A 137 0.16 13.57 -0.02
C ARG A 137 0.26 14.16 -1.43
N ALA A 138 0.45 13.32 -2.44
CA ALA A 138 0.48 13.76 -3.83
C ALA A 138 -0.88 14.31 -4.29
N TRP A 139 -1.98 13.71 -3.83
CA TRP A 139 -3.33 14.21 -4.09
C TRP A 139 -3.60 15.54 -3.37
N GLN A 140 -3.14 15.69 -2.13
CA GLN A 140 -3.27 16.93 -1.34
C GLN A 140 -2.45 18.09 -1.91
N ALA A 141 -1.34 17.80 -2.60
CA ALA A 141 -0.51 18.81 -3.24
C ALA A 141 -1.11 19.39 -4.54
N LEU A 142 -2.26 18.89 -5.00
CA LEU A 142 -2.92 19.41 -6.20
C LEU A 142 -3.56 20.78 -5.92
N PRO A 143 -3.53 21.73 -6.89
CA PRO A 143 -4.05 23.09 -6.68
C PRO A 143 -5.52 23.17 -6.27
N GLU A 144 -6.36 22.26 -6.75
CA GLU A 144 -7.81 22.23 -6.51
C GLU A 144 -8.18 21.24 -5.38
N HIS A 145 -7.21 20.77 -4.60
CA HIS A 145 -7.50 19.83 -3.52
C HIS A 145 -8.40 20.49 -2.46
N GLY A 146 -9.43 19.77 -2.01
CA GLY A 146 -10.37 20.27 -1.01
C GLY A 146 -11.40 21.28 -1.53
N MET A 147 -11.44 21.57 -2.83
CA MET A 147 -12.42 22.49 -3.39
C MET A 147 -13.80 21.82 -3.51
N HIS A 148 -14.78 22.34 -2.77
CA HIS A 148 -16.18 21.95 -2.89
C HIS A 148 -16.92 22.94 -3.77
N TYR A 149 -17.43 22.49 -4.91
CA TYR A 149 -18.13 23.35 -5.86
C TYR A 149 -19.64 23.35 -5.62
N PHE A 150 -20.22 24.54 -5.57
CA PHE A 150 -21.65 24.78 -5.43
C PHE A 150 -22.15 25.58 -6.62
N ILE A 151 -23.24 25.11 -7.23
CA ILE A 151 -23.97 25.89 -8.24
C ILE A 151 -24.91 26.84 -7.49
N VAL A 152 -24.70 28.14 -7.67
CA VAL A 152 -25.50 29.17 -7.01
C VAL A 152 -26.07 30.15 -8.02
N ARG A 153 -27.14 30.84 -7.65
CA ARG A 153 -27.68 31.96 -8.42
C ARG A 153 -27.68 33.21 -7.56
N PHE A 154 -26.84 34.17 -7.91
CA PHE A 154 -26.78 35.43 -7.18
C PHE A 154 -28.05 36.25 -7.40
N ARG A 155 -28.39 37.13 -6.45
CA ARG A 155 -29.63 37.93 -6.42
C ARG A 155 -29.85 38.78 -7.68
N ASN A 156 -28.79 39.15 -8.40
CA ASN A 156 -28.86 39.87 -9.68
C ASN A 156 -28.28 39.05 -10.86
N GLY A 157 -28.00 37.76 -10.66
CA GLY A 157 -27.41 36.86 -11.64
C GLY A 157 -28.43 36.37 -12.67
N ARG A 158 -28.20 36.72 -13.94
CA ARG A 158 -28.99 36.18 -15.05
C ARG A 158 -28.70 34.69 -15.33
N LYS A 159 -27.53 34.19 -14.91
CA LYS A 159 -27.08 32.80 -15.07
C LYS A 159 -26.63 32.22 -13.73
N ALA A 160 -26.68 30.90 -13.61
CA ALA A 160 -26.09 30.19 -12.49
C ALA A 160 -24.56 30.28 -12.57
N ASP A 161 -23.92 30.39 -11.41
CA ASP A 161 -22.48 30.54 -11.24
C ASP A 161 -21.93 29.44 -10.33
N LEU A 162 -20.62 29.18 -10.40
CA LEU A 162 -19.96 28.14 -9.65
C LEU A 162 -19.08 28.77 -8.56
N ILE A 163 -19.40 28.52 -7.29
CA ILE A 163 -18.54 28.91 -6.17
C ILE A 163 -17.78 27.68 -5.70
N GLY A 164 -16.45 27.79 -5.63
CA GLY A 164 -15.61 26.86 -4.87
C GLY A 164 -15.48 27.33 -3.43
N LYS A 165 -15.70 26.44 -2.46
CA LYS A 165 -15.35 26.65 -1.05
C LYS A 165 -14.29 25.63 -0.62
N LEU A 166 -13.24 26.12 0.03
CA LEU A 166 -12.32 25.28 0.78
C LEU A 166 -12.95 24.91 2.14
N PRO A 167 -12.62 23.74 2.71
CA PRO A 167 -13.00 23.36 4.07
C PRO A 167 -12.44 24.34 5.12
#